data_AF-A0A938R6Q0-F1
#
_entry.id   AF-A0A938R6Q0-F1
#
_cell.length_a   1.000
_cell.length_b   1.000
_cell.length_c   1.000
_cell.angle_alpha   90.00
_cell.angle_beta   90.00
_cell.angle_gamma   90.00
#
_symmetry.space_group_name_H-M   'P 1'
#
loop_
_entity.id
_entity.type
_entity.pdbx_description
1 polymer ?
#
loop_
_entity_poly.entity_id
_entity_poly.type
_entity_poly.pdbx_seq_one_letter_code
_entity_poly.pdbx_strand_id
1 'polypeptide(L)'
;MMYMTQECKKEVVPKRKPKTLSIKARKNNFSPVEYGFVREEAIKEAERCLGLRDCHYCDICSLLCPDLCITHDEKTGEVLIDLDYCKGCGICAAVCPKQAIEMVMEEGK
;
A
#
# COMPACT_ATOMS: atom_id res chain seq x y z
N MET A 1 26.04 -6.02 10.59
CA MET A 1 25.35 -4.71 10.44
C MET A 1 23.86 -4.95 10.78
N MET A 2 22.95 -3.96 10.73
CA MET A 2 21.49 -4.25 10.68
C MET A 2 21.05 -4.14 9.23
N TYR A 3 20.44 -5.17 8.64
CA TYR A 3 19.74 -5.04 7.35
C TYR A 3 18.29 -5.48 7.48
N MET A 4 17.45 -5.05 6.55
CA MET A 4 16.04 -5.44 6.54
C MET A 4 15.88 -6.85 5.95
N THR A 5 15.00 -7.67 6.52
CA THR A 5 14.51 -8.88 5.84
C THR A 5 13.00 -8.84 5.71
N GLN A 6 12.60 -9.17 4.48
CA GLN A 6 11.25 -9.37 3.95
C GLN A 6 10.49 -8.12 3.53
N GLU A 7 10.69 -7.84 2.24
CA GLU A 7 9.68 -7.71 1.19
C GLU A 7 8.36 -7.09 1.62
N CYS A 8 8.19 -5.84 1.18
CA CYS A 8 6.94 -5.10 1.12
C CYS A 8 5.93 -5.90 0.28
N LYS A 9 5.36 -6.97 0.85
CA LYS A 9 4.51 -7.90 0.10
C LYS A 9 3.23 -7.20 -0.33
N LYS A 10 2.87 -7.50 -1.55
CA LYS A 10 1.79 -6.90 -2.31
C LYS A 10 0.52 -7.69 -2.11
N GLU A 11 -0.45 -7.11 -1.42
CA GLU A 11 -1.85 -7.47 -1.65
C GLU A 11 -2.63 -6.20 -2.00
N VAL A 12 -2.80 -5.96 -3.32
CA VAL A 12 -3.56 -4.81 -3.80
C VAL A 12 -5.04 -5.10 -3.61
N VAL A 13 -5.64 -4.51 -2.59
CA VAL A 13 -7.10 -4.55 -2.41
C VAL A 13 -7.73 -3.56 -3.40
N PRO A 14 -8.50 -4.01 -4.41
CA PRO A 14 -9.09 -3.12 -5.39
C PRO A 14 -10.20 -2.27 -4.76
N LYS A 15 -10.26 -1.00 -5.15
CA LYS A 15 -11.34 -0.08 -4.73
C LYS A 15 -12.70 -0.68 -5.09
N ARG A 16 -13.60 -0.79 -4.12
CA ARG A 16 -14.98 -1.22 -4.39
C ARG A 16 -15.74 -0.14 -5.13
N LYS A 17 -16.62 -0.55 -6.04
CA LYS A 17 -17.53 0.34 -6.78
C LYS A 17 -18.92 0.26 -6.15
N PRO A 18 -19.57 1.40 -5.82
CA PRO A 18 -20.92 1.38 -5.30
C PRO A 18 -21.90 0.84 -6.35
N LYS A 19 -23.05 0.35 -5.91
CA LYS A 19 -24.10 -0.11 -6.83
C LYS A 19 -24.66 1.10 -7.58
N THR A 20 -24.72 0.99 -8.90
CA THR A 20 -25.19 2.07 -9.77
C THR A 20 -26.35 1.61 -10.65
N LEU A 21 -27.26 2.53 -10.92
CA LEU A 21 -28.36 2.32 -11.84
C LEU A 21 -27.83 2.26 -13.28
N SER A 22 -28.34 1.32 -14.07
CA SER A 22 -27.90 1.16 -15.46
C SER A 22 -28.15 2.42 -16.29
N ILE A 23 -27.30 2.65 -17.30
CA ILE A 23 -27.39 3.82 -18.18
C ILE A 23 -28.77 3.92 -18.85
N LYS A 24 -29.35 2.79 -19.26
CA LYS A 24 -30.69 2.76 -19.87
C LYS A 24 -31.77 3.15 -18.88
N ALA A 25 -31.70 2.63 -17.64
CA ALA A 25 -32.70 2.87 -16.62
C ALA A 25 -32.63 4.31 -16.06
N ARG A 26 -31.44 4.90 -15.93
CA ARG A 26 -31.28 6.25 -15.37
C ARG A 26 -31.63 7.40 -16.31
N LYS A 27 -31.79 7.15 -17.62
CA LYS A 27 -32.16 8.20 -18.60
C LYS A 27 -33.59 8.72 -18.44
N ASN A 28 -34.47 7.89 -17.88
CA ASN A 28 -35.92 8.11 -17.94
C ASN A 28 -36.57 8.33 -16.57
N ASN A 29 -35.77 8.59 -15.52
CA ASN A 29 -36.27 8.90 -14.19
C ASN A 29 -35.24 9.71 -13.40
N PHE A 30 -35.68 10.19 -12.24
CA PHE A 30 -34.85 10.93 -11.27
C PHE A 30 -34.47 10.05 -10.07
N SER A 31 -34.52 8.72 -10.22
CA SER A 31 -34.07 7.82 -9.17
C SER A 31 -32.56 8.00 -8.94
N PRO A 32 -32.07 7.80 -7.70
CA PRO A 32 -30.64 7.89 -7.40
C PRO A 32 -29.80 7.03 -8.35
N VAL A 33 -28.77 7.64 -8.93
CA VAL A 33 -27.87 6.93 -9.86
C VAL A 33 -26.90 6.05 -9.10
N GLU A 34 -26.43 6.49 -7.94
CA GLU A 34 -25.56 5.73 -7.06
C GLU A 34 -26.28 5.46 -5.74
N TYR A 35 -26.27 4.21 -5.31
CA TYR A 35 -26.90 3.77 -4.06
C TYR A 35 -25.92 3.72 -2.88
N GLY A 36 -24.68 4.18 -3.09
CA GLY A 36 -23.61 4.11 -2.09
C GLY A 36 -23.21 2.69 -1.74
N PHE A 37 -22.63 2.53 -0.54
CA PHE A 37 -22.25 1.25 0.05
C PHE A 37 -23.21 0.87 1.15
N VAL A 38 -23.51 -0.43 1.29
CA VAL A 38 -24.11 -0.91 2.55
C VAL A 38 -23.07 -0.89 3.67
N ARG A 39 -23.51 -0.88 4.93
CA ARG A 39 -22.63 -0.75 6.10
C ARG A 39 -21.41 -1.67 6.05
N GLU A 40 -21.60 -2.95 5.73
CA GLU A 40 -20.53 -3.94 5.64
C GLU A 40 -19.54 -3.64 4.50
N GLU A 41 -20.05 -3.19 3.35
CA GLU A 41 -19.22 -2.80 2.21
C GLU A 41 -18.42 -1.52 2.50
N ALA A 42 -19.02 -0.57 3.21
CA ALA A 42 -18.38 0.67 3.63
C ALA A 42 -17.24 0.41 4.62
N ILE A 43 -17.44 -0.49 5.60
CA ILE A 43 -16.39 -0.90 6.54
C ILE A 43 -15.23 -1.55 5.79
N LYS A 44 -15.50 -2.47 4.86
CA LYS A 44 -14.45 -3.13 4.06
C LYS A 44 -13.69 -2.16 3.15
N GLU A 45 -14.35 -1.16 2.56
CA GLU A 45 -13.65 -0.13 1.79
C GLU A 45 -12.84 0.80 2.71
N ALA A 46 -13.33 1.10 3.92
CA ALA A 46 -12.59 1.89 4.90
C ALA A 46 -11.34 1.17 5.40
N GLU A 47 -11.38 -0.16 5.57
CA GLU A 47 -10.23 -1.00 5.93
C GLU A 47 -9.08 -0.89 4.91
N ARG A 48 -9.37 -0.58 3.64
CA ARG A 48 -8.33 -0.30 2.63
C ARG A 48 -7.46 0.92 3.02
N CYS A 49 -8.01 1.88 3.76
CA CYS A 49 -7.26 3.03 4.25
C CYS A 49 -6.36 2.62 5.42
N LEU A 50 -5.07 2.42 5.13
CA LEU A 50 -4.02 2.09 6.10
C LEU A 50 -4.25 0.82 6.96
N GLY A 51 -5.36 0.09 6.81
CA GLY A 51 -5.59 -1.22 7.44
C GLY A 51 -4.95 -2.37 6.66
N LEU A 52 -4.29 -3.27 7.39
CA LEU A 52 -3.45 -4.42 6.95
C LEU A 52 -1.99 -4.08 6.63
N ARG A 53 -1.09 -4.97 7.06
CA ARG A 53 0.39 -4.82 7.08
C ARG A 53 1.06 -4.86 5.70
N ASP A 54 0.26 -4.83 4.64
CA ASP A 54 0.73 -4.98 3.27
C ASP A 54 1.05 -3.63 2.61
N CYS A 55 1.99 -3.69 1.68
CA CYS A 55 2.51 -2.55 0.96
C CYS A 55 1.52 -2.03 -0.09
N HIS A 56 1.24 -0.72 -0.10
CA HIS A 56 0.41 -0.08 -1.14
C HIS A 56 1.15 1.02 -1.92
N TYR A 57 2.49 0.98 -1.93
CA TYR A 57 3.31 1.85 -2.80
C TYR A 57 3.03 3.34 -2.61
N CYS A 58 2.93 3.76 -1.35
CA CYS A 58 2.68 5.17 -1.00
C CYS A 58 3.93 6.06 -1.03
N ASP A 59 5.09 5.51 -1.40
CA ASP A 59 6.40 6.15 -1.53
C ASP A 59 7.00 6.84 -0.30
N ILE A 60 6.30 6.86 0.84
CA ILE A 60 6.81 7.47 2.09
C ILE A 60 8.20 6.93 2.48
N CYS A 61 8.42 5.62 2.33
CA CYS A 61 9.71 5.00 2.63
C CYS A 61 10.83 5.44 1.70
N SER A 62 10.55 5.62 0.40
CA SER A 62 11.53 6.10 -0.59
C SER A 62 11.87 7.58 -0.37
N LEU A 63 10.84 8.40 -0.15
CA LEU A 63 11.00 9.85 0.08
C LEU A 63 11.84 10.19 1.32
N LEU A 64 11.80 9.34 2.35
CA LEU A 64 12.48 9.57 3.61
C LEU A 64 13.78 8.75 3.76
N CYS A 65 14.15 7.97 2.75
CA CYS A 65 15.41 7.26 2.76
C CYS A 65 16.57 8.25 2.57
N PRO A 66 17.46 8.44 3.57
CA PRO A 66 18.57 9.39 3.46
C PRO A 66 19.62 8.95 2.44
N ASP A 67 19.75 7.64 2.23
CA ASP A 67 20.71 7.03 1.30
C ASP A 67 20.14 6.83 -0.11
N LEU A 68 18.86 7.17 -0.33
CA LEU A 68 18.14 7.02 -1.60
C LEU A 68 18.24 5.61 -2.22
N CYS A 69 18.36 4.58 -1.38
CA CYS A 69 18.51 3.18 -1.82
C CYS A 69 17.17 2.45 -2.03
N ILE A 70 16.05 3.18 -2.05
CA ILE A 70 14.69 2.62 -2.19
C ILE A 70 14.07 3.13 -3.49
N THR A 71 13.80 2.22 -4.42
CA THR A 71 13.22 2.46 -5.74
C THR A 71 11.96 1.62 -5.95
N HIS A 72 11.42 1.61 -7.18
CA HIS A 72 10.26 0.80 -7.55
C HIS A 72 10.52 0.02 -8.83
N ASP A 73 9.94 -1.17 -8.94
CA ASP A 73 9.87 -1.90 -10.20
C ASP A 73 8.91 -1.19 -11.17
N GLU A 74 9.36 -0.90 -12.39
CA GLU A 74 8.57 -0.16 -13.39
C GLU A 74 7.31 -0.89 -13.86
N LYS A 75 7.27 -2.23 -13.77
CA LYS A 75 6.16 -3.07 -14.25
C LYS A 75 5.19 -3.41 -13.13
N THR A 76 5.69 -3.75 -11.95
CA THR A 76 4.89 -4.22 -10.83
C THR A 76 4.57 -3.12 -9.82
N GLY A 77 5.36 -2.03 -9.79
CA GLY A 77 5.29 -0.99 -8.78
C GLY A 77 5.84 -1.41 -7.42
N GLU A 78 6.48 -2.58 -7.33
CA GLU A 78 7.00 -3.11 -6.06
C GLU A 78 8.16 -2.27 -5.53
N VAL A 79 8.18 -2.02 -4.22
CA VAL A 79 9.29 -1.31 -3.57
C VAL A 79 10.53 -2.21 -3.61
N LEU A 80 11.58 -1.73 -4.25
CA LEU A 80 12.89 -2.38 -4.32
C LEU A 80 13.86 -1.64 -3.40
N ILE A 81 14.63 -2.39 -2.63
CA ILE A 81 15.57 -1.83 -1.67
C ILE A 81 16.94 -2.40 -1.97
N ASP A 82 17.86 -1.53 -2.33
CA ASP A 82 19.24 -1.88 -2.57
C ASP A 82 19.95 -2.06 -1.21
N LEU A 83 20.08 -3.32 -0.80
CA LEU A 83 20.69 -3.70 0.47
C LEU A 83 22.21 -3.46 0.49
N ASP A 84 22.87 -3.42 -0.67
CA ASP A 84 24.31 -3.15 -0.75
C ASP A 84 24.61 -1.67 -0.42
N TYR A 85 23.69 -0.77 -0.78
CA TYR A 85 23.78 0.64 -0.45
C TYR A 85 23.15 1.00 0.89
N CYS A 86 22.15 0.24 1.35
CA CYS A 86 21.44 0.46 2.60
C CYS A 86 22.37 0.51 3.82
N LYS A 87 22.24 1.55 4.65
CA LYS A 87 23.01 1.69 5.90
C LYS A 87 22.29 1.15 7.14
N GLY A 88 21.05 0.70 7.00
CA GLY A 88 20.29 0.11 8.11
C GLY A 88 19.77 1.13 9.13
N CYS A 89 19.55 2.39 8.75
CA CYS A 89 19.10 3.46 9.67
C CYS A 89 17.69 3.25 10.24
N GLY A 90 16.86 2.42 9.61
CA GLY A 90 15.52 2.06 10.09
C GLY A 90 14.44 3.14 9.95
N ILE A 91 14.74 4.28 9.32
CA ILE A 91 13.75 5.36 9.10
C ILE A 91 12.56 4.85 8.32
N CYS A 92 12.80 4.13 7.22
CA CYS A 92 11.75 3.54 6.38
C CYS A 92 10.80 2.62 7.17
N ALA A 93 11.33 1.82 8.11
CA ALA A 93 10.54 0.96 8.99
C ALA A 93 9.68 1.78 9.98
N ALA A 94 10.26 2.81 10.59
CA ALA A 94 9.59 3.64 11.58
C ALA A 94 8.46 4.49 10.97
N VAL A 95 8.62 4.96 9.73
CA VAL A 95 7.66 5.86 9.06
C VAL A 95 6.60 5.11 8.27
N CYS A 96 6.78 3.81 8.03
CA CYS A 96 5.81 3.04 7.23
C CYS A 96 4.50 2.89 8.02
N PRO A 97 3.39 3.53 7.59
CA PRO A 97 2.12 3.48 8.32
C PRO A 97 1.50 2.07 8.35
N LYS A 98 1.97 1.20 7.45
CA LYS A 98 1.56 -0.20 7.33
C LYS A 98 2.46 -1.14 8.13
N GLN A 99 3.59 -0.68 8.63
CA GLN A 99 4.62 -1.54 9.23
C GLN A 99 5.04 -2.70 8.30
N ALA A 100 5.09 -2.42 6.99
CA ALA A 100 5.41 -3.40 5.94
C ALA A 100 6.93 -3.65 5.79
N ILE A 101 7.74 -3.13 6.71
CA ILE A 101 9.20 -3.20 6.68
C ILE A 101 9.67 -3.68 8.06
N GLU A 102 10.46 -4.73 8.09
CA GLU A 102 11.08 -5.28 9.30
C GLU A 102 12.60 -5.13 9.25
N MET A 103 13.18 -4.61 10.34
CA MET A 103 14.64 -4.49 10.52
C MET A 103 15.15 -5.74 11.22
N VAL A 104 16.14 -6.44 10.65
CA VAL A 104 16.82 -7.56 11.31
C VAL A 104 18.32 -7.32 11.42
N MET A 105 18.98 -8.12 12.25
CA MET A 105 20.43 -8.12 12.37
C MET A 105 21.01 -9.03 11.29
N GLU A 106 22.10 -8.64 10.63
CA GLU A 106 22.83 -9.62 9.84
C GLU A 106 23.50 -10.62 10.77
N GLU A 107 23.28 -11.91 10.54
CA GLU A 107 24.13 -12.94 11.11
C GLU A 107 25.48 -12.86 10.38
N GLY A 108 26.47 -12.31 11.08
CA GLY A 108 27.83 -12.20 10.56
C GLY A 108 28.32 -13.55 10.07
N LYS A 109 28.71 -13.60 8.81
CA LYS A 109 29.43 -14.72 8.22
C LYS A 109 30.91 -14.65 8.59
#